data_AF-A0A358C0Z3-F1
#
_entry.id   AF-A0A358C0Z3-F1
#
_cell.length_a   1.000
_cell.length_b   1.000
_cell.length_c   1.000
_cell.angle_alpha   90.00
_cell.angle_beta   90.00
_cell.angle_gamma   90.00
#
_symmetry.space_group_name_H-M   'P 1'
#
loop_
_entity.id
_entity.type
_entity.pdbx_description
1 polymer ?
#
loop_
_entity_poly.entity_id
_entity_poly.type
_entity_poly.pdbx_seq_one_letter_code
_entity_poly.pdbx_strand_id
1 'polypeptide(L)'
;MKALLNILVLLVPIILFGWVSFVYLDLDGTTTIVWEAGDNSAFVHGLRPTGRVGALQTTADGDAYFPIDGDPVYVSVTPPGNYETVDMRVWVKTEDQPIIELGATVNAVAGQIDLRPLVNTVLDGLDWVQERRDSIVLYQRVGTYEDVASILQDPPSLSTIATYHYALPEDNVVPRAWTYNGFVRQTQVSLRGFHEFVTVTNGRGFSIDALYMDMNRNPGADPVAIRVFQGQELVAEVKADDDGVTDDTNAAIDRRTLHLDVVGLQAGLVKVELNAGNDIYWRELSTTLPKLTYTKNVFVGDEVGYLDDPRPVELWTDAQHITLFTRHAEGVQTVSLGGQTIEIAVPHEQYAVENAHVGVTKLTIPKGDLLVVTDGRVAFSQDAFFNPFPVQLNDRTNVDKLGIDTIIATYPQTQADGPWTVGQAQFWLPPLEREGGDADQGLKDGSYRFVLSFPNIAERGATVDVHKIELTFTRPGRSLGDVFSLMLKKISQALK
;
A
#
# COMPACT_ATOMS: atom_id res chain seq x y z
N MET A 1 63.45 12.06 29.92
CA MET A 1 63.14 10.73 29.37
C MET A 1 62.18 9.91 30.24
N LYS A 2 62.48 9.64 31.53
CA LYS A 2 61.53 8.93 32.45
C LYS A 2 60.16 9.60 32.60
N ALA A 3 60.11 10.93 32.78
CA ALA A 3 58.84 11.65 32.90
C ALA A 3 57.97 11.56 31.65
N LEU A 4 58.59 11.62 30.46
CA LEU A 4 57.91 11.48 29.17
C LEU A 4 57.32 10.07 29.02
N LEU A 5 58.09 9.04 29.39
CA LEU A 5 57.65 7.64 29.36
C LEU A 5 56.47 7.38 30.30
N ASN A 6 56.51 7.94 31.52
CA ASN A 6 55.42 7.82 32.48
C ASN A 6 54.13 8.49 31.99
N ILE A 7 54.24 9.64 31.33
CA ILE A 7 53.10 10.33 30.72
C ILE A 7 52.50 9.49 29.58
N LEU A 8 53.33 8.90 28.73
CA LEU A 8 52.90 8.05 27.62
C LEU A 8 52.17 6.79 28.09
N VAL A 9 52.68 6.12 29.14
CA VAL A 9 52.04 4.93 29.73
C VAL A 9 50.64 5.24 30.29
N LEU A 10 50.40 6.46 30.75
CA LEU A 10 49.09 6.88 31.28
C LEU A 10 48.15 7.41 30.19
N LEU A 11 48.69 8.15 29.21
CA LEU A 11 47.89 8.73 28.12
C LEU A 11 47.40 7.69 27.13
N VAL A 12 48.22 6.69 26.79
CA VAL A 12 47.83 5.69 25.77
C VAL A 12 46.56 4.94 26.16
N PRO A 13 46.40 4.37 27.38
CA PRO A 13 45.15 3.74 27.78
C PRO A 13 43.96 4.69 27.79
N ILE A 14 44.14 5.96 28.17
CA ILE A 14 43.06 6.96 28.19
C ILE A 14 42.61 7.32 26.77
N ILE A 15 43.57 7.56 25.87
CA ILE A 15 43.29 7.84 24.46
C ILE A 15 42.62 6.64 23.82
N LEU A 16 43.13 5.43 24.08
CA LEU A 16 42.60 4.19 23.53
C LEU A 16 41.20 3.89 24.09
N PHE A 17 40.97 4.13 25.39
CA PHE A 17 39.65 4.04 26.00
C PHE A 17 38.68 5.09 25.46
N GLY A 18 39.13 6.33 25.27
CA GLY A 18 38.34 7.41 24.67
C GLY A 18 37.97 7.09 23.23
N TRP A 19 38.92 6.57 22.44
CA TRP A 19 38.71 6.13 21.07
C TRP A 19 37.74 4.94 20.99
N VAL A 20 37.95 3.89 21.79
CA VAL A 20 37.02 2.75 21.86
C VAL A 20 35.64 3.20 22.32
N SER A 21 35.55 4.08 23.32
CA SER A 21 34.25 4.62 23.78
C SER A 21 33.57 5.44 22.69
N PHE A 22 34.33 6.23 21.92
CA PHE A 22 33.80 6.99 20.80
C PHE A 22 33.23 6.06 19.71
N VAL A 23 33.99 5.02 19.34
CA VAL A 23 33.61 4.06 18.29
C VAL A 23 32.47 3.12 18.72
N TYR A 24 32.47 2.63 19.96
CA TYR A 24 31.50 1.62 20.42
C TYR A 24 30.26 2.18 21.13
N LEU A 25 30.25 3.47 21.50
CA LEU A 25 29.09 4.09 22.15
C LEU A 25 28.25 4.96 21.20
N ASP A 26 28.67 5.08 19.94
CA ASP A 26 28.14 5.96 18.90
C ASP A 26 27.82 7.34 19.49
N LEU A 27 28.87 8.06 19.87
CA LEU A 27 28.74 9.36 20.54
C LEU A 27 28.14 10.43 19.61
N ASP A 28 28.44 10.35 18.32
CA ASP A 28 27.84 11.16 17.26
C ASP A 28 26.41 10.73 16.91
N GLY A 29 25.95 9.59 17.45
CA GLY A 29 24.62 9.06 17.25
C GLY A 29 24.42 8.35 15.91
N THR A 30 25.49 8.10 15.15
CA THR A 30 25.40 7.43 13.83
C THR A 30 26.14 6.10 13.85
N THR A 31 25.56 5.08 13.23
CA THR A 31 26.26 3.80 13.01
C THR A 31 25.87 3.26 11.65
N THR A 32 26.85 2.73 10.91
CA THR A 32 26.63 2.11 9.59
C THR A 32 26.95 0.63 9.66
N ILE A 33 26.01 -0.19 9.17
CA ILE A 33 26.15 -1.64 9.04
C ILE A 33 26.08 -1.98 7.56
N VAL A 34 27.05 -2.75 7.09
CA VAL A 34 27.07 -3.28 5.73
C VAL A 34 26.88 -4.79 5.80
N TRP A 35 25.99 -5.31 4.98
CA TRP A 35 25.80 -6.74 4.74
C TRP A 35 25.90 -7.02 3.25
N GLU A 36 26.78 -7.93 2.86
CA GLU A 36 26.88 -8.44 1.50
C GLU A 36 26.36 -9.87 1.43
N ALA A 37 25.90 -10.30 0.27
CA ALA A 37 25.34 -11.63 0.10
C ALA A 37 26.40 -12.70 0.45
N GLY A 38 26.04 -13.60 1.37
CA GLY A 38 26.95 -14.62 1.90
C GLY A 38 27.65 -14.23 3.20
N ASP A 39 27.58 -12.97 3.63
CA ASP A 39 28.12 -12.54 4.91
C ASP A 39 27.26 -13.04 6.09
N ASN A 40 27.96 -13.44 7.15
CA ASN A 40 27.35 -13.65 8.46
C ASN A 40 27.42 -12.33 9.25
N SER A 41 26.27 -11.65 9.38
CA SER A 41 26.15 -10.42 10.18
C SER A 41 25.54 -10.71 11.55
N ALA A 42 26.02 -10.02 12.58
CA ALA A 42 25.41 -10.06 13.91
C ALA A 42 24.12 -9.21 14.01
N PHE A 43 23.86 -8.40 12.98
CA PHE A 43 22.81 -7.39 12.94
C PHE A 43 21.79 -7.64 11.83
N VAL A 44 22.20 -8.21 10.68
CA VAL A 44 21.32 -8.52 9.53
C VAL A 44 21.15 -10.03 9.43
N HIS A 45 19.90 -10.52 9.49
CA HIS A 45 19.60 -11.95 9.65
C HIS A 45 19.29 -12.70 8.34
N GLY A 46 19.84 -12.19 7.23
CA GLY A 46 19.66 -12.72 5.87
C GLY A 46 18.26 -12.47 5.28
N LEU A 47 18.10 -12.83 4.00
CA LEU A 47 16.86 -12.70 3.24
C LEU A 47 15.97 -13.94 3.41
N ARG A 48 14.65 -13.75 3.55
CA ARG A 48 13.66 -14.82 3.81
C ARG A 48 12.33 -14.56 3.08
N PRO A 49 11.45 -15.55 2.91
CA PRO A 49 11.67 -16.98 3.14
C PRO A 49 12.60 -17.60 2.08
N THR A 50 13.23 -18.71 2.42
CA THR A 50 14.13 -19.45 1.50
C THR A 50 13.42 -19.97 0.25
N GLY A 51 12.09 -20.11 0.27
CA GLY A 51 11.31 -20.47 -0.91
C GLY A 51 11.15 -19.35 -1.95
N ARG A 52 11.66 -18.14 -1.67
CA ARG A 52 11.65 -16.97 -2.58
C ARG A 52 13.06 -16.41 -2.84
N VAL A 53 14.06 -17.01 -2.22
CA VAL A 53 15.45 -16.56 -2.25
C VAL A 53 16.28 -17.76 -2.71
N GLY A 54 16.85 -17.66 -3.90
CA GLY A 54 17.66 -18.71 -4.48
C GLY A 54 19.00 -18.89 -3.77
N ALA A 55 19.77 -19.87 -4.24
CA ALA A 55 21.11 -20.13 -3.72
C ALA A 55 22.07 -18.95 -4.01
N LEU A 56 23.05 -18.76 -3.14
CA LEU A 56 24.11 -17.76 -3.32
C LEU A 56 24.82 -18.00 -4.66
N GLN A 57 24.91 -16.96 -5.48
CA GLN A 57 25.63 -16.95 -6.75
C GLN A 57 26.73 -15.90 -6.74
N THR A 58 27.58 -15.91 -7.78
CA THR A 58 28.67 -14.96 -7.94
C THR A 58 28.71 -14.49 -9.39
N THR A 59 28.83 -13.18 -9.61
CA THR A 59 29.00 -12.61 -10.94
C THR A 59 30.37 -12.95 -11.53
N ALA A 60 30.58 -12.65 -12.82
CA ALA A 60 31.89 -12.81 -13.45
C ALA A 60 32.99 -11.96 -12.79
N ASP A 61 32.60 -10.85 -12.18
CA ASP A 61 33.49 -9.89 -11.51
C ASP A 61 33.75 -10.25 -10.03
N GLY A 62 33.11 -11.30 -9.51
CA GLY A 62 33.31 -11.80 -8.15
C GLY A 62 32.29 -11.33 -7.12
N ASP A 63 31.28 -10.55 -7.52
CA ASP A 63 30.25 -10.06 -6.60
C ASP A 63 29.28 -11.19 -6.25
N ALA A 64 29.11 -11.44 -4.95
CA ALA A 64 28.16 -12.43 -4.47
C ALA A 64 26.73 -11.84 -4.45
N TYR A 65 25.70 -12.62 -4.80
CA TYR A 65 24.32 -12.16 -4.77
C TYR A 65 23.32 -13.29 -4.53
N PHE A 66 22.11 -12.94 -4.08
CA PHE A 66 20.97 -13.85 -4.01
C PHE A 66 19.94 -13.49 -5.09
N PRO A 67 19.58 -14.41 -6.00
CA PRO A 67 18.47 -14.20 -6.91
C PRO A 67 17.14 -14.36 -6.16
N ILE A 68 16.20 -13.47 -6.44
CA ILE A 68 14.85 -13.45 -5.87
C ILE A 68 13.85 -13.65 -7.00
N ASP A 69 12.91 -14.59 -6.80
CA ASP A 69 11.87 -14.96 -7.77
C ASP A 69 10.46 -14.93 -7.14
N GLY A 70 10.34 -14.44 -5.91
CA GLY A 70 9.07 -14.39 -5.19
C GLY A 70 8.93 -13.16 -4.30
N ASP A 71 7.68 -12.87 -3.95
CA ASP A 71 7.28 -11.69 -3.19
C ASP A 71 6.35 -12.07 -2.03
N PRO A 72 6.43 -11.43 -0.84
CA PRO A 72 7.52 -10.55 -0.37
C PRO A 72 8.79 -11.27 0.11
N VAL A 73 9.91 -10.57 0.12
CA VAL A 73 11.14 -11.01 0.82
C VAL A 73 11.38 -10.14 2.06
N TYR A 74 11.67 -10.77 3.18
CA TYR A 74 11.92 -10.12 4.46
C TYR A 74 13.41 -10.06 4.77
N VAL A 75 13.82 -8.96 5.40
CA VAL A 75 15.12 -8.83 6.06
C VAL A 75 14.90 -8.33 7.48
N SER A 76 15.31 -9.14 8.45
CA SER A 76 15.26 -8.76 9.85
C SER A 76 16.58 -8.12 10.27
N VAL A 77 16.48 -6.99 10.96
CA VAL A 77 17.64 -6.22 11.40
C VAL A 77 17.57 -5.91 12.89
N THR A 78 18.58 -6.33 13.64
CA THR A 78 18.79 -5.91 15.03
C THR A 78 19.72 -4.70 15.06
N PRO A 79 19.25 -3.51 15.43
CA PRO A 79 20.16 -2.37 15.59
C PRO A 79 21.09 -2.59 16.80
N PRO A 80 22.33 -2.09 16.77
CA PRO A 80 23.28 -2.21 17.88
C PRO A 80 22.89 -1.37 19.12
N GLY A 81 21.87 -0.53 18.99
CA GLY A 81 21.36 0.33 20.04
C GLY A 81 19.98 0.89 19.70
N ASN A 82 19.54 1.87 20.50
CA ASN A 82 18.31 2.60 20.20
C ASN A 82 18.63 3.76 19.26
N TYR A 83 17.92 3.82 18.13
CA TYR A 83 18.02 4.86 17.12
C TYR A 83 16.62 5.36 16.75
N GLU A 84 16.57 6.54 16.12
CA GLU A 84 15.32 7.18 15.72
C GLU A 84 14.98 6.90 14.26
N THR A 85 16.01 6.84 13.41
CA THR A 85 15.85 6.57 11.98
C THR A 85 16.84 5.52 11.50
N VAL A 86 16.49 4.90 10.37
CA VAL A 86 17.41 4.10 9.57
C VAL A 86 17.29 4.54 8.12
N ASP A 87 18.43 4.78 7.49
CA ASP A 87 18.57 4.92 6.06
C ASP A 87 19.08 3.59 5.49
N MET A 88 18.35 3.03 4.54
CA MET A 88 18.65 1.74 3.94
C MET A 88 18.97 1.92 2.47
N ARG A 89 20.16 1.49 2.07
CA ARG A 89 20.59 1.42 0.67
C ARG A 89 20.71 -0.04 0.27
N VAL A 90 20.18 -0.37 -0.89
CA VAL A 90 20.14 -1.75 -1.39
C VAL A 90 20.65 -1.77 -2.82
N TRP A 91 21.61 -2.65 -3.08
CA TRP A 91 22.19 -2.88 -4.39
C TRP A 91 21.44 -4.04 -5.03
N VAL A 92 20.70 -3.71 -6.08
CA VAL A 92 19.87 -4.66 -6.82
C VAL A 92 20.21 -4.64 -8.30
N LYS A 93 20.02 -5.77 -8.96
CA LYS A 93 19.98 -5.86 -10.42
C LYS A 93 18.67 -6.51 -10.81
N THR A 94 17.96 -5.91 -11.75
CA THR A 94 16.59 -6.30 -12.10
C THR A 94 16.54 -6.86 -13.51
N GLU A 95 15.85 -7.98 -13.69
CA GLU A 95 15.50 -8.52 -15.00
C GLU A 95 13.98 -8.64 -15.08
N ASP A 96 13.36 -7.85 -15.95
CA ASP A 96 11.90 -7.79 -16.16
C ASP A 96 11.04 -7.43 -14.93
N GLN A 97 11.65 -6.87 -13.87
CA GLN A 97 10.96 -6.33 -12.69
C GLN A 97 11.02 -4.80 -12.69
N PRO A 98 9.93 -4.07 -13.01
CA PRO A 98 9.99 -2.62 -13.19
C PRO A 98 9.98 -1.82 -11.88
N ILE A 99 9.40 -2.38 -10.81
CA ILE A 99 9.24 -1.69 -9.54
C ILE A 99 9.77 -2.58 -8.42
N ILE A 100 10.59 -1.98 -7.55
CA ILE A 100 11.04 -2.55 -6.28
C ILE A 100 10.75 -1.52 -5.20
N GLU A 101 10.16 -1.98 -4.10
CA GLU A 101 9.86 -1.15 -2.94
C GLU A 101 10.48 -1.75 -1.69
N LEU A 102 10.90 -0.90 -0.77
CA LEU A 102 11.36 -1.28 0.55
C LEU A 102 10.32 -0.87 1.58
N GLY A 103 9.90 -1.82 2.40
CA GLY A 103 8.88 -1.65 3.42
C GLY A 103 9.42 -1.84 4.82
N ALA A 104 8.78 -1.20 5.79
CA ALA A 104 9.01 -1.44 7.21
C ALA A 104 7.70 -1.87 7.89
N THR A 105 7.76 -2.91 8.73
CA THR A 105 6.56 -3.44 9.40
C THR A 105 6.11 -2.48 10.50
N VAL A 106 4.89 -1.94 10.38
CA VAL A 106 4.26 -1.10 11.39
C VAL A 106 3.41 -1.95 12.33
N ASN A 107 2.68 -2.92 11.78
CA ASN A 107 1.87 -3.87 12.54
C ASN A 107 1.77 -5.20 11.77
N ALA A 108 2.48 -6.23 12.22
CA ALA A 108 2.53 -7.55 11.65
C ALA A 108 1.19 -8.29 11.75
N VAL A 109 0.43 -8.11 12.84
CA VAL A 109 -0.89 -8.76 13.03
C VAL A 109 -1.91 -8.20 12.04
N ALA A 110 -1.88 -6.88 11.82
CA ALA A 110 -2.74 -6.21 10.85
C ALA A 110 -2.18 -6.26 9.41
N GLY A 111 -0.97 -6.78 9.20
CA GLY A 111 -0.29 -6.77 7.91
C GLY A 111 0.09 -5.37 7.40
N GLN A 112 0.20 -4.38 8.29
CA GLN A 112 0.50 -2.99 7.94
C GLN A 112 2.00 -2.80 7.72
N ILE A 113 2.37 -2.37 6.50
CA ILE A 113 3.74 -2.11 6.07
C ILE A 113 3.79 -0.67 5.53
N ASP A 114 4.78 0.12 5.98
CA ASP A 114 5.13 1.42 5.38
C ASP A 114 6.07 1.15 4.20
N LEU A 115 5.54 1.12 2.97
CA LEU A 115 6.30 0.89 1.73
C LEU A 115 6.85 2.21 1.18
N ARG A 116 8.10 2.18 0.72
CA ARG A 116 8.82 3.29 0.09
C ARG A 116 9.43 2.82 -1.23
N PRO A 117 9.41 3.64 -2.28
CA PRO A 117 10.11 3.33 -3.53
C PRO A 117 11.60 3.10 -3.33
N LEU A 118 12.12 2.06 -3.99
CA LEU A 118 13.53 1.74 -3.99
C LEU A 118 14.12 1.85 -5.40
N VAL A 119 13.49 1.21 -6.38
CA VAL A 119 13.83 1.28 -7.81
C VAL A 119 12.54 1.31 -8.61
N ASN A 120 12.47 2.17 -9.62
CA ASN A 120 11.38 2.23 -10.58
C ASN A 120 11.95 2.48 -11.98
N THR A 121 12.14 1.41 -12.76
CA THR A 121 12.78 1.48 -14.08
C THR A 121 11.93 2.22 -15.10
N VAL A 122 10.61 2.29 -14.89
CA VAL A 122 9.70 3.10 -15.72
C VAL A 122 10.03 4.57 -15.53
N LEU A 123 10.15 5.04 -14.28
CA LEU A 123 10.48 6.43 -13.98
C LEU A 123 11.94 6.77 -14.32
N ASP A 124 12.88 5.87 -14.01
CA ASP A 124 14.30 6.06 -14.32
C ASP A 124 14.57 6.13 -15.83
N GLY A 125 13.74 5.46 -16.63
CA GLY A 125 13.82 5.45 -18.09
C GLY A 125 13.15 6.62 -18.79
N LEU A 126 12.44 7.51 -18.08
CA LEU A 126 11.76 8.65 -18.70
C LEU A 126 12.77 9.71 -19.16
N ASP A 127 12.69 10.10 -20.43
CA ASP A 127 13.44 11.19 -21.04
C ASP A 127 12.74 12.56 -20.92
N TRP A 128 11.75 12.65 -20.02
CA TRP A 128 10.92 13.84 -19.80
C TRP A 128 11.70 14.93 -19.05
N VAL A 129 11.19 16.16 -19.08
CA VAL A 129 11.72 17.25 -18.25
C VAL A 129 11.50 16.90 -16.78
N GLN A 130 12.56 16.93 -15.96
CA GLN A 130 12.50 16.56 -14.56
C GLN A 130 12.84 17.75 -13.67
N GLU A 131 12.04 17.97 -12.63
CA GLU A 131 12.34 18.91 -11.54
C GLU A 131 12.32 18.16 -10.22
N ARG A 132 13.38 18.33 -9.41
CA ARG A 132 13.55 17.60 -8.14
C ARG A 132 13.65 18.56 -6.97
N ARG A 133 12.93 18.24 -5.91
CA ARG A 133 13.02 18.91 -4.61
C ARG A 133 12.97 17.86 -3.51
N ASP A 134 14.09 17.68 -2.82
CA ASP A 134 14.26 16.65 -1.80
C ASP A 134 13.95 15.25 -2.38
N SER A 135 12.99 14.52 -1.81
CA SER A 135 12.53 13.21 -2.31
C SER A 135 11.40 13.30 -3.34
N ILE A 136 10.92 14.51 -3.65
CA ILE A 136 9.83 14.71 -4.62
C ILE A 136 10.43 15.00 -5.99
N VAL A 137 9.91 14.33 -7.00
CA VAL A 137 10.25 14.55 -8.40
C VAL A 137 8.99 14.79 -9.23
N LEU A 138 9.08 15.79 -10.10
CA LEU A 138 8.08 16.11 -11.11
C LEU A 138 8.66 15.76 -12.49
N TYR A 139 7.98 14.89 -13.23
CA TYR A 139 8.27 14.59 -14.63
C TYR A 139 7.22 15.25 -15.52
N GLN A 140 7.64 15.89 -16.62
CA GLN A 140 6.76 16.58 -17.55
C GLN A 140 7.18 16.31 -19.00
N ARG A 141 6.24 15.84 -19.84
CA ARG A 141 6.51 15.69 -21.27
C ARG A 141 6.85 17.01 -21.94
N VAL A 142 6.12 18.05 -21.54
CA VAL A 142 6.33 19.44 -21.95
C VAL A 142 6.58 20.21 -20.66
N GLY A 143 7.71 20.92 -20.57
CA GLY A 143 8.08 21.71 -19.39
C GLY A 143 7.17 22.93 -19.18
N THR A 144 5.93 22.66 -18.75
CA THR A 144 4.87 23.64 -18.51
C THR A 144 5.02 24.29 -17.13
N TYR A 145 5.45 23.52 -16.14
CA TYR A 145 5.64 23.95 -14.76
C TYR A 145 7.12 24.23 -14.48
N GLU A 146 7.39 25.33 -13.78
CA GLU A 146 8.76 25.73 -13.42
C GLU A 146 9.30 24.93 -12.24
N ASP A 147 8.45 24.55 -11.29
CA ASP A 147 8.84 23.80 -10.10
C ASP A 147 7.69 22.95 -9.51
N VAL A 148 8.02 22.13 -8.50
CA VAL A 148 7.05 21.30 -7.76
C VAL A 148 5.97 22.15 -7.06
N ALA A 149 6.25 23.39 -6.66
CA ALA A 149 5.25 24.22 -5.98
C ALA A 149 4.17 24.69 -6.95
N SER A 150 4.54 25.04 -8.18
CA SER A 150 3.64 25.53 -9.22
C SER A 150 2.57 24.50 -9.61
N ILE A 151 2.95 23.22 -9.76
CA ILE A 151 1.98 22.15 -10.04
C ILE A 151 1.03 21.87 -8.87
N LEU A 152 1.49 22.04 -7.62
CA LEU A 152 0.60 21.83 -6.46
C LEU A 152 -0.43 22.94 -6.32
N GLN A 153 -0.12 24.14 -6.82
CA GLN A 153 -1.01 25.29 -6.81
C GLN A 153 -2.06 25.23 -7.94
N ASP A 154 -1.68 24.73 -9.12
CA ASP A 154 -2.56 24.61 -10.29
C ASP A 154 -2.27 23.31 -11.06
N PRO A 155 -2.68 22.15 -10.51
CA PRO A 155 -2.41 20.86 -11.14
C PRO A 155 -3.19 20.74 -12.46
N PRO A 156 -2.69 19.97 -13.43
CA PRO A 156 -3.43 19.70 -14.65
C PRO A 156 -4.65 18.81 -14.33
N SER A 157 -5.41 18.43 -15.35
CA SER A 157 -6.54 17.54 -15.14
C SER A 157 -6.12 16.23 -14.47
N LEU A 158 -6.90 15.73 -13.51
CA LEU A 158 -6.62 14.48 -12.81
C LEU A 158 -6.47 13.26 -13.74
N SER A 159 -7.02 13.33 -14.96
CA SER A 159 -6.86 12.29 -15.97
C SER A 159 -5.55 12.36 -16.76
N THR A 160 -4.79 13.46 -16.68
CA THR A 160 -3.51 13.64 -17.40
C THR A 160 -2.31 13.64 -16.46
N ILE A 161 -2.52 13.77 -15.15
CA ILE A 161 -1.49 13.60 -14.11
C ILE A 161 -1.56 12.22 -13.47
N ALA A 162 -0.37 11.65 -13.26
CA ALA A 162 -0.20 10.46 -12.45
C ALA A 162 0.64 10.73 -11.20
N THR A 163 0.42 9.93 -10.16
CA THR A 163 1.16 9.98 -8.90
C THR A 163 1.84 8.66 -8.58
N TYR A 164 3.00 8.71 -7.94
CA TYR A 164 3.68 7.52 -7.40
C TYR A 164 4.20 7.80 -5.99
N HIS A 165 3.62 7.14 -4.98
CA HIS A 165 3.89 7.43 -3.55
C HIS A 165 3.75 8.92 -3.18
N TYR A 166 2.87 9.63 -3.88
CA TYR A 166 2.59 11.03 -3.64
C TYR A 166 1.08 11.25 -3.58
N ALA A 167 0.60 11.94 -2.54
CA ALA A 167 -0.79 12.35 -2.43
C ALA A 167 -0.90 13.84 -2.78
N LEU A 168 -1.68 14.16 -3.82
CA LEU A 168 -2.03 15.56 -4.09
C LEU A 168 -2.89 16.11 -2.94
N PRO A 169 -2.73 17.38 -2.55
CA PRO A 169 -3.61 18.03 -1.58
C PRO A 169 -5.09 17.92 -1.99
N GLU A 170 -5.96 17.54 -1.05
CA GLU A 170 -7.41 17.36 -1.28
C GLU A 170 -8.11 18.66 -1.72
N ASP A 171 -7.50 19.81 -1.40
CA ASP A 171 -7.94 21.17 -1.71
C ASP A 171 -8.02 21.43 -3.23
N ASN A 172 -7.39 20.57 -4.04
CA ASN A 172 -7.35 20.65 -5.50
C ASN A 172 -8.64 20.09 -6.13
N VAL A 173 -9.71 20.87 -5.93
CA VAL A 173 -10.90 21.08 -6.77
C VAL A 173 -11.72 19.85 -7.15
N VAL A 174 -12.78 19.57 -6.38
CA VAL A 174 -13.99 18.92 -6.92
C VAL A 174 -14.67 19.91 -7.89
N PRO A 175 -14.79 19.60 -9.19
CA PRO A 175 -15.50 20.45 -10.12
C PRO A 175 -16.92 20.76 -9.62
N ARG A 176 -17.33 22.04 -9.64
CA ARG A 176 -18.70 22.43 -9.25
C ARG A 176 -19.79 21.67 -10.02
N ALA A 177 -19.49 21.21 -11.22
CA ALA A 177 -20.38 20.38 -12.03
C ALA A 177 -20.70 19.03 -11.36
N TRP A 178 -19.81 18.50 -10.51
CA TRP A 178 -20.03 17.24 -9.80
C TRP A 178 -20.87 17.43 -8.53
N THR A 179 -20.96 18.64 -7.97
CA THR A 179 -21.65 18.92 -6.69
C THR A 179 -23.10 19.38 -6.85
N TYR A 180 -23.62 19.43 -8.07
CA TYR A 180 -25.03 19.76 -8.29
C TYR A 180 -25.90 18.58 -7.86
N ASN A 181 -26.66 18.76 -6.77
CA ASN A 181 -27.55 17.71 -6.25
C ASN A 181 -28.54 17.31 -7.35
N GLY A 182 -28.56 16.02 -7.66
CA GLY A 182 -29.49 15.42 -8.60
C GLY A 182 -30.79 14.98 -7.91
N PHE A 183 -31.61 14.27 -8.67
CA PHE A 183 -32.71 13.48 -8.15
C PHE A 183 -32.16 12.32 -7.31
N VAL A 184 -33.00 11.76 -6.43
CA VAL A 184 -32.69 10.52 -5.69
C VAL A 184 -32.27 9.45 -6.70
N ARG A 185 -31.06 8.92 -6.53
CA ARG A 185 -30.53 7.79 -7.29
C ARG A 185 -30.75 6.53 -6.50
N GLN A 186 -31.33 5.53 -7.16
CA GLN A 186 -31.55 4.20 -6.60
C GLN A 186 -30.72 3.20 -7.40
N THR A 187 -29.83 2.49 -6.72
CA THR A 187 -29.05 1.39 -7.28
C THR A 187 -29.70 0.08 -6.79
N GLN A 188 -30.35 -0.64 -7.70
CA GLN A 188 -31.01 -1.92 -7.42
C GLN A 188 -30.08 -3.12 -7.66
N VAL A 189 -28.88 -3.06 -7.09
CA VAL A 189 -27.89 -4.14 -7.20
C VAL A 189 -27.66 -4.77 -5.84
N SER A 190 -27.60 -6.10 -5.82
CA SER A 190 -27.19 -6.83 -4.63
C SER A 190 -25.67 -6.74 -4.47
N LEU A 191 -25.19 -6.26 -3.33
CA LEU A 191 -23.77 -6.19 -2.97
C LEU A 191 -23.51 -7.06 -1.75
N ARG A 192 -22.42 -7.82 -1.72
CA ARG A 192 -22.11 -8.75 -0.63
C ARG A 192 -21.01 -8.24 0.31
N GLY A 193 -21.35 -8.03 1.58
CA GLY A 193 -20.42 -7.61 2.63
C GLY A 193 -19.85 -6.20 2.47
N PHE A 194 -18.62 -5.99 2.92
CA PHE A 194 -17.98 -4.68 2.96
C PHE A 194 -17.82 -4.05 1.58
N HIS A 195 -18.27 -2.81 1.44
CA HIS A 195 -18.04 -1.98 0.26
C HIS A 195 -17.67 -0.56 0.67
N GLU A 196 -16.79 0.06 -0.11
CA GLU A 196 -16.43 1.47 0.05
C GLU A 196 -16.65 2.20 -1.28
N PHE A 197 -17.21 3.40 -1.20
CA PHE A 197 -17.32 4.29 -2.35
C PHE A 197 -17.01 5.73 -1.97
N VAL A 198 -16.58 6.49 -2.97
CA VAL A 198 -16.36 7.93 -2.87
C VAL A 198 -17.46 8.66 -3.63
N THR A 199 -17.84 9.80 -3.08
CA THR A 199 -18.88 10.69 -3.60
C THR A 199 -18.48 12.15 -3.35
N VAL A 200 -19.31 13.09 -3.79
CA VAL A 200 -19.10 14.53 -3.61
C VAL A 200 -20.34 15.17 -3.03
N THR A 201 -20.13 16.10 -2.09
CA THR A 201 -21.18 16.90 -1.47
C THR A 201 -20.99 18.38 -1.72
N ASN A 202 -22.09 19.14 -1.76
CA ASN A 202 -22.06 20.61 -1.77
C ASN A 202 -22.16 21.23 -0.36
N GLY A 203 -22.09 20.40 0.69
CA GLY A 203 -22.18 20.81 2.09
C GLY A 203 -23.59 21.09 2.61
N ARG A 204 -24.65 20.97 1.78
CA ARG A 204 -26.04 21.16 2.21
C ARG A 204 -26.67 19.92 2.86
N GLY A 205 -25.91 18.85 2.97
CA GLY A 205 -26.34 17.55 3.46
C GLY A 205 -26.89 16.63 2.38
N PHE A 206 -26.98 15.35 2.72
CA PHE A 206 -27.49 14.29 1.86
C PHE A 206 -28.09 13.17 2.72
N SER A 207 -28.82 12.26 2.09
CA SER A 207 -29.35 11.06 2.72
C SER A 207 -28.85 9.80 2.03
N ILE A 208 -28.74 8.73 2.81
CA ILE A 208 -28.47 7.37 2.32
C ILE A 208 -29.47 6.43 2.97
N ASP A 209 -30.20 5.71 2.13
CA ASP A 209 -31.02 4.57 2.50
C ASP A 209 -30.37 3.30 1.95
N ALA A 210 -30.03 2.35 2.82
CA ALA A 210 -29.51 1.05 2.40
C ALA A 210 -30.45 -0.06 2.89
N LEU A 211 -31.05 -0.77 1.94
CA LEU A 211 -31.80 -1.99 2.21
C LEU A 211 -30.81 -3.14 2.30
N TYR A 212 -30.80 -3.88 3.40
CA TYR A 212 -29.93 -5.02 3.61
C TYR A 212 -30.70 -6.25 4.09
N MET A 213 -30.05 -7.41 3.98
CA MET A 213 -30.59 -8.71 4.38
C MET A 213 -29.45 -9.57 4.89
N ASP A 214 -29.65 -10.20 6.04
CA ASP A 214 -28.75 -11.20 6.59
C ASP A 214 -29.13 -12.60 6.06
N MET A 215 -28.11 -13.38 5.73
CA MET A 215 -28.25 -14.75 5.27
C MET A 215 -27.87 -15.78 6.33
N ASN A 216 -27.33 -15.37 7.49
CA ASN A 216 -26.94 -16.23 8.61
C ASN A 216 -26.14 -17.46 8.17
N ARG A 217 -25.17 -17.25 7.26
CA ARG A 217 -24.32 -18.33 6.69
C ARG A 217 -23.07 -18.60 7.54
N ASN A 218 -22.71 -17.68 8.43
CA ASN A 218 -21.58 -17.82 9.31
C ASN A 218 -22.04 -17.66 10.76
N PRO A 219 -21.44 -18.39 11.71
CA PRO A 219 -21.69 -18.18 13.13
C PRO A 219 -20.98 -16.91 13.60
N GLY A 220 -21.68 -16.03 14.30
CA GLY A 220 -21.12 -14.77 14.81
C GLY A 220 -22.19 -13.72 15.04
N ALA A 221 -21.78 -12.56 15.53
CA ALA A 221 -22.60 -11.36 15.48
C ALA A 221 -22.24 -10.61 14.19
N ASP A 222 -23.27 -10.18 13.44
CA ASP A 222 -23.10 -9.52 12.15
C ASP A 222 -23.50 -8.05 12.22
N PRO A 223 -22.64 -7.17 12.82
CA PRO A 223 -22.94 -5.76 12.89
C PRO A 223 -22.97 -5.15 11.49
N VAL A 224 -24.05 -4.41 11.21
CA VAL A 224 -24.24 -3.71 9.94
C VAL A 224 -24.20 -2.21 10.19
N ALA A 225 -23.33 -1.49 9.49
CA ALA A 225 -23.21 -0.04 9.63
C ALA A 225 -23.00 0.66 8.30
N ILE A 226 -23.51 1.89 8.20
CA ILE A 226 -23.11 2.86 7.18
C ILE A 226 -22.28 3.92 7.88
N ARG A 227 -21.06 4.14 7.40
CA ARG A 227 -20.14 5.16 7.93
C ARG A 227 -19.78 6.16 6.86
N VAL A 228 -19.68 7.41 7.26
CA VAL A 228 -19.38 8.53 6.36
C VAL A 228 -18.17 9.26 6.90
N PHE A 229 -17.18 9.48 6.04
CA PHE A 229 -15.93 10.16 6.37
C PHE A 229 -15.71 11.37 5.47
N GLN A 230 -15.17 12.44 6.05
CA GLN A 230 -14.60 13.58 5.33
C GLN A 230 -13.10 13.64 5.68
N GLY A 231 -12.25 13.38 4.68
CA GLY A 231 -10.84 13.04 4.93
C GLY A 231 -10.72 11.76 5.77
N GLN A 232 -10.07 11.87 6.94
CA GLN A 232 -9.92 10.77 7.91
C GLN A 232 -10.94 10.84 9.08
N GLU A 233 -11.78 11.87 9.12
CA GLU A 233 -12.73 12.08 10.22
C GLU A 233 -14.05 11.35 9.94
N LEU A 234 -14.51 10.53 10.90
CA LEU A 234 -15.85 9.94 10.87
C LEU A 234 -16.87 11.03 11.21
N VAL A 235 -17.65 11.46 10.22
CA VAL A 235 -18.59 12.57 10.34
C VAL A 235 -20.03 12.10 10.59
N ALA A 236 -20.37 10.87 10.22
CA ALA A 236 -21.67 10.28 10.52
C ALA A 236 -21.61 8.74 10.51
N GLU A 237 -22.44 8.12 11.34
CA GLU A 237 -22.62 6.66 11.38
C GLU A 237 -24.08 6.33 11.71
N VAL A 238 -24.62 5.32 11.05
CA VAL A 238 -25.80 4.58 11.52
C VAL A 238 -25.45 3.10 11.58
N LYS A 239 -25.93 2.42 12.60
CA LYS A 239 -25.72 0.97 12.79
C LYS A 239 -27.03 0.29 13.15
N ALA A 240 -27.17 -0.96 12.73
CA ALA A 240 -28.13 -1.89 13.29
C ALA A 240 -27.40 -2.84 14.24
N ASP A 241 -28.00 -3.07 15.41
CA ASP A 241 -27.55 -4.13 16.31
C ASP A 241 -27.94 -5.51 15.73
N ASP A 242 -27.14 -6.52 16.07
CA ASP A 242 -27.36 -7.93 15.72
C ASP A 242 -28.78 -8.38 16.13
N ASP A 243 -29.41 -9.21 15.31
CA ASP A 243 -30.77 -9.68 15.56
C ASP A 243 -30.86 -10.85 16.54
N GLY A 244 -29.70 -11.32 17.01
CA GLY A 244 -29.58 -12.33 18.05
C GLY A 244 -29.61 -13.76 17.52
N VAL A 245 -29.63 -13.95 16.19
CA VAL A 245 -29.44 -15.26 15.56
C VAL A 245 -27.95 -15.48 15.32
N THR A 246 -27.30 -16.23 16.23
CA THR A 246 -25.85 -16.50 16.16
C THR A 246 -25.53 -17.89 15.58
N ASP A 247 -26.56 -18.67 15.23
CA ASP A 247 -26.46 -20.01 14.66
C ASP A 247 -26.56 -19.97 13.12
N ASP A 248 -25.77 -20.81 12.41
CA ASP A 248 -25.85 -21.00 10.95
C ASP A 248 -27.16 -21.72 10.58
N THR A 249 -28.21 -20.93 10.37
CA THR A 249 -29.56 -21.43 10.06
C THR A 249 -29.83 -21.52 8.56
N ASN A 250 -28.98 -20.90 7.72
CA ASN A 250 -29.25 -20.65 6.29
C ASN A 250 -30.63 -20.02 6.01
N ALA A 251 -31.28 -19.42 7.01
CA ALA A 251 -32.56 -18.76 6.89
C ALA A 251 -32.33 -17.26 6.67
N ALA A 252 -32.67 -16.77 5.48
CA ALA A 252 -32.67 -15.34 5.20
C ALA A 252 -33.70 -14.63 6.09
N ILE A 253 -33.30 -13.54 6.73
CA ILE A 253 -34.21 -12.70 7.53
C ILE A 253 -35.00 -11.73 6.64
N ASP A 254 -36.06 -11.14 7.20
CA ASP A 254 -36.78 -10.05 6.55
C ASP A 254 -35.84 -8.86 6.26
N ARG A 255 -36.03 -8.23 5.10
CA ARG A 255 -35.23 -7.09 4.66
C ARG A 255 -35.37 -5.93 5.64
N ARG A 256 -34.25 -5.29 5.98
CA ARG A 256 -34.19 -4.13 6.89
C ARG A 256 -33.57 -2.93 6.18
N THR A 257 -33.93 -1.73 6.61
CA THR A 257 -33.40 -0.48 6.04
C THR A 257 -32.62 0.28 7.09
N LEU A 258 -31.39 0.66 6.75
CA LEU A 258 -30.64 1.70 7.45
C LEU A 258 -30.86 3.04 6.74
N HIS A 259 -31.31 4.04 7.49
CA HIS A 259 -31.46 5.41 7.02
C HIS A 259 -30.45 6.31 7.73
N LEU A 260 -29.70 7.09 6.95
CA LEU A 260 -28.71 8.04 7.45
C LEU A 260 -28.90 9.39 6.77
N ASP A 261 -29.21 10.41 7.56
CA ASP A 261 -29.12 11.82 7.15
C ASP A 261 -27.79 12.40 7.61
N VAL A 262 -27.08 13.06 6.69
CA VAL A 262 -25.80 13.71 6.97
C VAL A 262 -25.93 15.19 6.70
N VAL A 263 -25.57 16.02 7.68
CA VAL A 263 -25.63 17.50 7.60
C VAL A 263 -24.35 18.12 8.14
N GLY A 264 -24.08 19.39 7.79
CA GLY A 264 -22.95 20.14 8.35
C GLY A 264 -21.58 19.82 7.77
N LEU A 265 -21.51 19.11 6.65
CA LEU A 265 -20.25 18.83 5.95
C LEU A 265 -19.72 20.05 5.20
N GLN A 266 -18.41 20.10 5.03
CA GLN A 266 -17.82 20.99 4.03
C GLN A 266 -18.11 20.45 2.62
N ALA A 267 -18.19 21.33 1.63
CA ALA A 267 -18.28 20.90 0.24
C ALA A 267 -16.97 20.20 -0.18
N GLY A 268 -17.06 19.05 -0.84
CA GLY A 268 -15.87 18.28 -1.22
C GLY A 268 -16.15 16.79 -1.35
N LEU A 269 -15.07 16.02 -1.30
CA LEU A 269 -15.11 14.56 -1.34
C LEU A 269 -15.60 13.99 -0.01
N VAL A 270 -16.34 12.90 -0.11
CA VAL A 270 -16.83 12.13 1.03
C VAL A 270 -16.62 10.66 0.70
N LYS A 271 -16.15 9.91 1.69
CA LYS A 271 -16.02 8.46 1.63
C LYS A 271 -17.15 7.82 2.42
N VAL A 272 -17.79 6.82 1.85
CA VAL A 272 -18.86 6.06 2.50
C VAL A 272 -18.45 4.60 2.56
N GLU A 273 -18.56 4.01 3.75
CA GLU A 273 -18.36 2.58 3.98
C GLU A 273 -19.72 1.94 4.26
N LEU A 274 -20.06 0.92 3.48
CA LEU A 274 -21.10 -0.06 3.79
C LEU A 274 -20.39 -1.20 4.54
N ASN A 275 -20.36 -1.12 5.87
CA ASN A 275 -19.60 -2.04 6.71
C ASN A 275 -20.48 -3.21 7.16
N ALA A 276 -20.15 -4.42 6.69
CA ALA A 276 -20.85 -5.64 7.04
C ALA A 276 -20.00 -6.89 6.75
N GLY A 277 -20.36 -8.00 7.39
CA GLY A 277 -19.80 -9.34 7.17
C GLY A 277 -20.15 -9.95 5.80
N ASN A 278 -19.57 -11.11 5.47
CA ASN A 278 -19.74 -11.75 4.15
C ASN A 278 -21.10 -12.48 3.99
N ASP A 279 -21.92 -12.53 5.01
CA ASP A 279 -23.31 -13.02 5.09
C ASP A 279 -24.34 -11.94 4.77
N ILE A 280 -23.97 -10.66 4.93
CA ILE A 280 -24.86 -9.53 4.68
C ILE A 280 -24.89 -9.17 3.19
N TYR A 281 -26.10 -8.94 2.68
CA TYR A 281 -26.35 -8.46 1.34
C TYR A 281 -27.05 -7.11 1.37
N TRP A 282 -26.41 -6.10 0.81
CA TRP A 282 -27.05 -4.82 0.50
C TRP A 282 -27.86 -4.98 -0.78
N ARG A 283 -29.18 -5.00 -0.66
CA ARG A 283 -30.11 -5.26 -1.77
C ARG A 283 -30.42 -4.01 -2.58
N GLU A 284 -30.35 -2.85 -1.93
CA GLU A 284 -30.64 -1.57 -2.57
C GLU A 284 -29.89 -0.45 -1.86
N LEU A 285 -29.40 0.52 -2.63
CA LEU A 285 -28.87 1.77 -2.13
C LEU A 285 -29.61 2.94 -2.77
N SER A 286 -30.19 3.82 -1.98
CA SER A 286 -30.83 5.05 -2.43
C SER A 286 -30.14 6.27 -1.81
N THR A 287 -29.80 7.27 -2.61
CA THR A 287 -29.12 8.49 -2.13
C THR A 287 -29.43 9.72 -2.98
N THR A 288 -29.34 10.90 -2.38
CA THR A 288 -29.44 12.20 -3.08
C THR A 288 -28.11 12.66 -3.71
N LEU A 289 -27.04 11.88 -3.54
CA LEU A 289 -25.72 12.19 -4.07
C LEU A 289 -25.65 11.95 -5.61
N PRO A 290 -25.09 12.89 -6.38
CA PRO A 290 -25.13 12.83 -7.85
C PRO A 290 -24.12 11.87 -8.47
N LYS A 291 -23.04 11.58 -7.74
CA LYS A 291 -21.88 10.81 -8.20
C LYS A 291 -21.56 9.73 -7.18
N LEU A 292 -21.23 8.54 -7.65
CA LEU A 292 -20.96 7.41 -6.77
C LEU A 292 -20.01 6.47 -7.48
N THR A 293 -18.86 6.21 -6.86
CA THR A 293 -17.85 5.35 -7.44
C THR A 293 -17.15 4.56 -6.35
N TYR A 294 -17.23 3.23 -6.46
CA TYR A 294 -16.64 2.27 -5.56
C TYR A 294 -15.13 2.20 -5.72
N THR A 295 -14.45 1.95 -4.61
CA THR A 295 -12.99 1.84 -4.52
C THR A 295 -12.58 0.38 -4.55
N LYS A 296 -11.62 0.03 -5.43
CA LYS A 296 -10.90 -1.25 -5.53
C LYS A 296 -11.73 -2.52 -5.77
N ASN A 297 -12.73 -2.81 -4.94
CA ASN A 297 -13.46 -4.06 -4.90
C ASN A 297 -14.97 -3.83 -4.97
N VAL A 298 -15.64 -4.55 -5.85
CA VAL A 298 -17.10 -4.65 -5.89
C VAL A 298 -17.48 -6.12 -5.91
N PHE A 299 -18.10 -6.59 -4.84
CA PHE A 299 -18.68 -7.93 -4.82
C PHE A 299 -20.14 -7.84 -5.22
N VAL A 300 -20.40 -8.05 -6.52
CA VAL A 300 -21.76 -8.21 -7.01
C VAL A 300 -22.31 -9.49 -6.41
N GLY A 301 -23.28 -9.32 -5.53
CA GLY A 301 -23.88 -10.38 -4.75
C GLY A 301 -24.73 -11.32 -5.57
N ASP A 302 -25.11 -12.39 -4.89
CA ASP A 302 -25.96 -13.48 -5.31
C ASP A 302 -27.35 -13.00 -5.74
N GLU A 303 -27.57 -13.14 -7.04
CA GLU A 303 -28.87 -13.46 -7.63
C GLU A 303 -28.99 -14.96 -7.97
N VAL A 304 -27.93 -15.74 -7.75
CA VAL A 304 -27.82 -17.13 -8.18
C VAL A 304 -27.94 -18.09 -6.99
N GLY A 305 -29.03 -18.87 -6.97
CA GLY A 305 -29.38 -19.74 -5.85
C GLY A 305 -30.53 -19.20 -4.99
N TYR A 306 -30.88 -17.92 -5.14
CA TYR A 306 -32.03 -17.29 -4.48
C TYR A 306 -33.07 -16.65 -5.41
N LEU A 307 -32.72 -16.36 -6.67
CA LEU A 307 -33.67 -15.95 -7.69
C LEU A 307 -33.70 -16.99 -8.80
N ASP A 308 -34.90 -17.32 -9.28
CA ASP A 308 -35.07 -18.24 -10.42
C ASP A 308 -34.44 -17.69 -11.70
N ASP A 309 -34.42 -16.36 -11.85
CA ASP A 309 -33.86 -15.63 -12.99
C ASP A 309 -32.87 -14.54 -12.50
N PRO A 310 -31.54 -14.82 -12.52
CA PRO A 310 -30.53 -13.83 -12.21
C PRO A 310 -30.56 -12.65 -13.19
N ARG A 311 -30.45 -11.43 -12.67
CA ARG A 311 -30.45 -10.19 -13.44
C ARG A 311 -29.01 -9.80 -13.81
N PRO A 312 -28.79 -9.32 -15.04
CA PRO A 312 -27.49 -8.82 -15.45
C PRO A 312 -27.17 -7.51 -14.72
N VAL A 313 -25.91 -7.38 -14.31
CA VAL A 313 -25.36 -6.17 -13.70
C VAL A 313 -24.39 -5.51 -14.66
N GLU A 314 -24.55 -4.20 -14.84
CA GLU A 314 -23.65 -3.38 -15.63
C GLU A 314 -22.81 -2.50 -14.73
N LEU A 315 -21.51 -2.52 -14.96
CA LEU A 315 -20.52 -1.72 -14.26
C LEU A 315 -19.76 -0.85 -15.27
N TRP A 316 -19.34 0.32 -14.84
CA TRP A 316 -18.52 1.27 -15.60
C TRP A 316 -17.22 1.51 -14.84
N THR A 317 -16.08 1.34 -15.51
CA THR A 317 -14.78 1.40 -14.87
C THR A 317 -13.70 1.98 -15.76
N ASP A 318 -12.79 2.76 -15.19
CA ASP A 318 -11.56 3.26 -15.85
C ASP A 318 -10.35 2.34 -15.63
N ALA A 319 -10.58 1.18 -15.01
CA ALA A 319 -9.58 0.16 -14.75
C ALA A 319 -8.76 -0.21 -15.99
N GLN A 320 -7.46 -0.36 -15.78
CA GLN A 320 -6.59 -1.02 -16.76
C GLN A 320 -6.44 -2.50 -16.43
N HIS A 321 -6.55 -2.88 -15.16
CA HIS A 321 -6.47 -4.27 -14.71
C HIS A 321 -7.67 -4.63 -13.85
N ILE A 322 -8.24 -5.78 -14.17
CA ILE A 322 -9.38 -6.33 -13.45
C ILE A 322 -9.10 -7.79 -13.16
N THR A 323 -9.27 -8.19 -11.91
CA THR A 323 -9.30 -9.59 -11.50
C THR A 323 -10.74 -9.95 -11.15
N LEU A 324 -11.21 -11.04 -11.74
CA LEU A 324 -12.56 -11.55 -11.55
C LEU A 324 -12.47 -12.92 -10.88
N PHE A 325 -13.31 -13.16 -9.88
CA PHE A 325 -13.49 -14.52 -9.36
C PHE A 325 -14.86 -14.70 -8.71
N THR A 326 -15.30 -15.95 -8.66
CA THR A 326 -16.48 -16.39 -7.90
C THR A 326 -16.08 -17.46 -6.89
N ARG A 327 -16.86 -17.61 -5.82
CA ARG A 327 -16.67 -18.66 -4.81
C ARG A 327 -17.62 -19.85 -4.98
N HIS A 328 -18.62 -19.74 -5.85
CA HIS A 328 -19.66 -20.75 -5.97
C HIS A 328 -19.74 -21.29 -7.39
N ALA A 329 -20.15 -22.56 -7.52
CA ALA A 329 -20.27 -23.22 -8.81
C ALA A 329 -21.31 -22.54 -9.71
N GLU A 330 -22.34 -21.96 -9.10
CA GLU A 330 -23.43 -21.31 -9.78
C GLU A 330 -23.04 -19.92 -10.32
N GLY A 331 -22.00 -19.30 -9.76
CA GLY A 331 -21.42 -18.03 -10.23
C GLY A 331 -20.55 -18.17 -11.48
N VAL A 332 -20.27 -19.40 -11.95
CA VAL A 332 -19.57 -19.68 -13.21
C VAL A 332 -20.35 -19.10 -14.38
N GLN A 333 -19.70 -18.21 -15.13
CA GLN A 333 -20.34 -17.43 -16.19
C GLN A 333 -19.33 -16.82 -17.16
N THR A 334 -19.85 -16.31 -18.26
CA THR A 334 -19.07 -15.54 -19.23
C THR A 334 -19.40 -14.06 -19.08
N VAL A 335 -18.40 -13.23 -18.78
CA VAL A 335 -18.57 -11.77 -18.67
C VAL A 335 -18.02 -11.06 -19.91
N SER A 336 -18.43 -9.80 -20.09
CA SER A 336 -17.92 -8.95 -21.18
C SER A 336 -17.36 -7.63 -20.67
N LEU A 337 -16.10 -7.33 -20.96
CA LEU A 337 -15.42 -6.07 -20.66
C LEU A 337 -15.10 -5.33 -21.97
N GLY A 338 -15.77 -4.23 -22.25
CA GLY A 338 -15.50 -3.44 -23.46
C GLY A 338 -15.63 -4.24 -24.77
N GLY A 339 -16.45 -5.30 -24.77
CA GLY A 339 -16.63 -6.23 -25.88
C GLY A 339 -15.68 -7.45 -25.85
N GLN A 340 -14.64 -7.45 -25.02
CA GLN A 340 -13.83 -8.63 -24.75
C GLN A 340 -14.60 -9.61 -23.87
N THR A 341 -14.64 -10.88 -24.25
CA THR A 341 -15.31 -11.94 -23.50
C THR A 341 -14.34 -12.66 -22.59
N ILE A 342 -14.73 -12.90 -21.34
CA ILE A 342 -13.93 -13.61 -20.33
C ILE A 342 -14.76 -14.73 -19.72
N GLU A 343 -14.25 -15.96 -19.79
CA GLU A 343 -14.90 -17.14 -19.24
C GLU A 343 -14.42 -17.40 -17.80
N ILE A 344 -15.33 -17.26 -16.84
CA ILE A 344 -15.10 -17.60 -15.43
C ILE A 344 -15.54 -19.05 -15.25
N ALA A 345 -14.64 -20.00 -15.47
CA ALA A 345 -14.96 -21.41 -15.62
C ALA A 345 -14.93 -22.21 -14.30
N VAL A 346 -14.07 -21.83 -13.36
CA VAL A 346 -13.78 -22.60 -12.15
C VAL A 346 -13.94 -21.71 -10.90
N PRO A 347 -14.72 -22.15 -9.90
CA PRO A 347 -14.79 -21.45 -8.61
C PRO A 347 -13.43 -21.36 -7.94
N HIS A 348 -13.19 -20.26 -7.22
CA HIS A 348 -11.94 -19.92 -6.53
C HIS A 348 -10.73 -19.62 -7.42
N GLU A 349 -10.83 -19.80 -8.73
CA GLU A 349 -9.80 -19.37 -9.68
C GLU A 349 -9.94 -17.86 -9.96
N GLN A 350 -8.80 -17.17 -10.03
CA GLN A 350 -8.73 -15.75 -10.35
C GLN A 350 -8.45 -15.57 -11.83
N TYR A 351 -9.28 -14.76 -12.49
CA TYR A 351 -9.15 -14.44 -13.91
C TYR A 351 -8.71 -12.98 -14.03
N ALA A 352 -7.41 -12.77 -14.27
CA ALA A 352 -6.83 -11.45 -14.50
C ALA A 352 -7.00 -11.04 -15.96
N VAL A 353 -7.44 -9.80 -16.19
CA VAL A 353 -7.78 -9.25 -17.50
C VAL A 353 -7.20 -7.85 -17.61
N GLU A 354 -6.48 -7.58 -18.70
CA GLU A 354 -6.11 -6.21 -19.07
C GLU A 354 -7.22 -5.60 -19.94
N ASN A 355 -7.65 -4.39 -19.60
CA ASN A 355 -8.60 -3.65 -20.40
C ASN A 355 -7.94 -3.12 -21.68
N ALA A 356 -8.46 -3.53 -22.83
CA ALA A 356 -7.97 -3.07 -24.12
C ALA A 356 -8.27 -1.58 -24.40
N HIS A 357 -9.27 -1.00 -23.73
CA HIS A 357 -9.71 0.38 -23.98
C HIS A 357 -9.14 1.37 -22.96
N VAL A 358 -8.94 2.61 -23.43
CA VAL A 358 -8.54 3.75 -22.61
C VAL A 358 -9.77 4.49 -22.13
N GLY A 359 -9.82 4.82 -20.84
CA GLY A 359 -10.94 5.52 -20.22
C GLY A 359 -12.06 4.58 -19.77
N VAL A 360 -13.25 5.15 -19.56
CA VAL A 360 -14.35 4.44 -18.91
C VAL A 360 -14.96 3.39 -19.84
N THR A 361 -14.90 2.14 -19.40
CA THR A 361 -15.31 0.95 -20.13
C THR A 361 -16.44 0.23 -19.38
N LYS A 362 -17.35 -0.39 -20.12
CA LYS A 362 -18.46 -1.16 -19.57
C LYS A 362 -18.05 -2.61 -19.31
N LEU A 363 -18.33 -3.11 -18.10
CA LEU A 363 -18.27 -4.51 -17.70
C LEU A 363 -19.70 -5.03 -17.50
N THR A 364 -20.04 -6.15 -18.14
CA THR A 364 -21.36 -6.78 -18.04
C THR A 364 -21.23 -8.15 -17.36
N ILE A 365 -21.95 -8.34 -16.25
CA ILE A 365 -21.96 -9.54 -15.43
C ILE A 365 -23.36 -10.17 -15.54
N PRO A 366 -23.56 -11.27 -16.27
CA PRO A 366 -24.90 -11.80 -16.55
C PRO A 366 -25.70 -12.30 -15.33
N LYS A 367 -25.04 -12.86 -14.30
CA LYS A 367 -25.74 -13.57 -13.22
C LYS A 367 -25.46 -13.07 -11.80
N GLY A 368 -24.56 -12.11 -11.60
CA GLY A 368 -24.09 -11.71 -10.27
C GLY A 368 -23.09 -12.71 -9.67
N ASP A 369 -22.98 -12.77 -8.34
CA ASP A 369 -22.02 -13.60 -7.58
C ASP A 369 -20.57 -13.56 -8.12
N LEU A 370 -20.08 -12.34 -8.35
CA LEU A 370 -18.75 -12.10 -8.90
C LEU A 370 -18.06 -10.99 -8.10
N LEU A 371 -16.88 -11.29 -7.58
CA LEU A 371 -16.00 -10.29 -7.00
C LEU A 371 -15.13 -9.71 -8.11
N VAL A 372 -15.28 -8.40 -8.31
CA VAL A 372 -14.49 -7.57 -9.21
C VAL A 372 -13.46 -6.84 -8.38
N VAL A 373 -12.18 -7.16 -8.57
CA VAL A 373 -11.03 -6.46 -7.99
C VAL A 373 -10.37 -5.65 -9.09
N THR A 374 -10.06 -4.39 -8.85
CA THR A 374 -9.53 -3.49 -9.87
C THR A 374 -8.55 -2.45 -9.33
N ASP A 375 -7.65 -2.02 -10.20
CA ASP A 375 -6.76 -0.86 -9.99
C ASP A 375 -7.45 0.50 -10.21
N GLY A 376 -8.65 0.51 -10.78
CA GLY A 376 -9.41 1.71 -11.08
C GLY A 376 -10.56 1.98 -10.11
N ARG A 377 -11.62 2.51 -10.69
CA ARG A 377 -12.85 2.93 -10.03
C ARG A 377 -14.05 2.25 -10.69
N VAL A 378 -15.13 2.02 -9.96
CA VAL A 378 -16.30 1.31 -10.48
C VAL A 378 -17.59 2.05 -10.16
N ALA A 379 -18.49 2.21 -11.12
CA ALA A 379 -19.84 2.74 -10.90
C ALA A 379 -20.91 1.86 -11.56
N PHE A 380 -22.13 1.89 -11.03
CA PHE A 380 -23.28 1.16 -11.60
C PHE A 380 -23.94 1.86 -12.79
N SER A 381 -23.53 3.09 -13.09
CA SER A 381 -23.99 3.82 -14.25
C SER A 381 -22.92 4.78 -14.74
N GLN A 382 -22.90 5.03 -16.05
CA GLN A 382 -21.90 5.91 -16.67
C GLN A 382 -22.00 7.34 -16.15
N ASP A 383 -23.22 7.81 -15.87
CA ASP A 383 -23.48 9.17 -15.39
C ASP A 383 -23.13 9.36 -13.91
N ALA A 384 -23.14 8.29 -13.10
CA ALA A 384 -22.67 8.32 -11.71
C ALA A 384 -21.14 8.21 -11.61
N PHE A 385 -20.47 7.70 -12.65
CA PHE A 385 -19.02 7.54 -12.68
C PHE A 385 -18.28 8.89 -12.57
N PHE A 386 -17.24 8.88 -11.75
CA PHE A 386 -16.20 9.91 -11.69
C PHE A 386 -14.96 9.33 -10.99
N ASN A 387 -13.77 9.81 -11.34
CA ASN A 387 -12.57 9.51 -10.59
C ASN A 387 -11.98 10.82 -10.06
N PRO A 388 -12.07 11.10 -8.75
CA PRO A 388 -11.58 12.32 -8.16
C PRO A 388 -10.11 12.25 -7.74
N PHE A 389 -9.40 11.19 -8.16
CA PHE A 389 -8.00 10.98 -7.83
C PHE A 389 -7.16 10.99 -9.11
N PRO A 390 -5.89 11.44 -9.02
CA PRO A 390 -4.96 11.27 -10.12
C PRO A 390 -4.72 9.78 -10.40
N VAL A 391 -4.22 9.48 -11.60
CA VAL A 391 -3.84 8.10 -11.96
C VAL A 391 -2.73 7.63 -11.02
N GLN A 392 -2.92 6.49 -10.35
CA GLN A 392 -1.89 5.91 -9.49
C GLN A 392 -0.96 5.03 -10.32
N LEU A 393 0.33 5.37 -10.38
CA LEU A 393 1.31 4.54 -11.06
C LEU A 393 1.55 3.24 -10.27
N ASN A 394 1.51 2.13 -10.99
CA ASN A 394 1.86 0.80 -10.52
C ASN A 394 2.72 0.07 -11.57
N ASP A 395 3.10 -1.17 -11.28
CA ASP A 395 3.99 -1.97 -12.12
C ASP A 395 3.37 -2.36 -13.49
N ARG A 396 2.09 -2.11 -13.68
CA ARG A 396 1.35 -2.38 -14.92
C ARG A 396 0.87 -1.11 -15.63
N THR A 397 1.19 0.07 -15.11
CA THR A 397 0.68 1.33 -15.68
C THR A 397 1.40 1.69 -16.97
N ASN A 398 0.64 1.87 -18.06
CA ASN A 398 1.16 2.37 -19.33
C ASN A 398 0.87 3.87 -19.48
N VAL A 399 1.89 4.68 -19.19
CA VAL A 399 1.83 6.15 -19.16
C VAL A 399 1.44 6.74 -20.54
N ASP A 400 1.92 6.15 -21.64
CA ASP A 400 1.60 6.60 -23.00
C ASP A 400 0.17 6.27 -23.39
N LYS A 401 -0.27 5.03 -23.15
CA LYS A 401 -1.64 4.55 -23.44
C LYS A 401 -2.68 5.42 -22.71
N LEU A 402 -2.38 5.83 -21.49
CA LEU A 402 -3.28 6.66 -20.67
C LEU A 402 -3.23 8.16 -21.03
N GLY A 403 -2.31 8.60 -21.89
CA GLY A 403 -2.18 10.01 -22.24
C GLY A 403 -1.70 10.88 -21.08
N ILE A 404 -0.95 10.30 -20.14
CA ILE A 404 -0.36 11.03 -19.01
C ILE A 404 0.74 11.94 -19.53
N ASP A 405 0.69 13.22 -19.19
CA ASP A 405 1.68 14.24 -19.57
C ASP A 405 2.57 14.67 -18.40
N THR A 406 2.13 14.39 -17.19
CA THR A 406 2.74 14.87 -15.95
C THR A 406 2.74 13.77 -14.89
N ILE A 407 3.85 13.57 -14.20
CA ILE A 407 3.97 12.63 -13.08
C ILE A 407 4.58 13.34 -11.89
N ILE A 408 3.96 13.23 -10.72
CA ILE A 408 4.56 13.65 -9.45
C ILE A 408 4.79 12.43 -8.56
N ALA A 409 6.01 12.27 -8.04
CA ALA A 409 6.38 11.11 -7.27
C ALA A 409 7.22 11.45 -6.04
N THR A 410 7.03 10.71 -4.95
CA THR A 410 8.02 10.63 -3.87
C THR A 410 8.98 9.51 -4.22
N TYR A 411 10.04 9.83 -4.94
CA TYR A 411 10.98 8.85 -5.46
C TYR A 411 12.42 9.37 -5.41
N PRO A 412 13.22 8.87 -4.44
CA PRO A 412 14.64 9.18 -4.35
C PRO A 412 15.37 8.80 -5.64
N GLN A 413 16.38 9.58 -6.01
CA GLN A 413 17.18 9.27 -7.20
C GLN A 413 18.03 8.02 -6.95
N THR A 414 17.94 7.06 -7.86
CA THR A 414 18.79 5.86 -7.85
C THR A 414 20.21 6.20 -8.30
N GLN A 415 21.18 5.39 -7.85
CA GLN A 415 22.58 5.52 -8.25
C GLN A 415 23.04 4.25 -8.95
N ALA A 416 23.93 4.37 -9.93
CA ALA A 416 24.59 3.21 -10.54
C ALA A 416 25.91 2.91 -9.82
N ASP A 417 26.15 1.64 -9.50
CA ASP A 417 27.40 1.13 -8.94
C ASP A 417 27.80 -0.14 -9.68
N GLY A 418 28.59 0.02 -10.75
CA GLY A 418 28.89 -1.07 -11.68
C GLY A 418 27.61 -1.62 -12.34
N PRO A 419 27.34 -2.94 -12.26
CA PRO A 419 26.12 -3.54 -12.78
C PRO A 419 24.90 -3.38 -11.85
N TRP A 420 25.10 -2.78 -10.67
CA TRP A 420 24.07 -2.67 -9.63
C TRP A 420 23.39 -1.30 -9.68
N THR A 421 22.08 -1.31 -9.45
CA THR A 421 21.29 -0.13 -9.13
C THR A 421 21.16 -0.03 -7.62
N VAL A 422 21.52 1.13 -7.07
CA VAL A 422 21.44 1.43 -5.64
C VAL A 422 20.19 2.26 -5.39
N GLY A 423 19.19 1.63 -4.78
CA GLY A 423 18.02 2.31 -4.25
C GLY A 423 18.21 2.70 -2.79
N GLN A 424 17.49 3.73 -2.33
CA GLN A 424 17.58 4.23 -0.96
C GLN A 424 16.19 4.54 -0.40
N ALA A 425 15.93 4.15 0.85
CA ALA A 425 14.75 4.58 1.60
C ALA A 425 15.07 4.83 3.08
N GLN A 426 14.37 5.78 3.68
CA GLN A 426 14.52 6.15 5.08
C GLN A 426 13.25 5.86 5.87
N PHE A 427 13.41 5.33 7.09
CA PHE A 427 12.29 5.00 7.99
C PHE A 427 12.47 5.63 9.36
N TRP A 428 11.34 6.01 9.98
CA TRP A 428 11.26 6.38 11.38
C TRP A 428 11.00 5.11 12.21
N LEU A 429 11.92 4.76 13.10
CA LEU A 429 11.94 3.48 13.83
C LEU A 429 10.98 3.35 15.03
N PRO A 430 10.67 4.41 15.81
CA PRO A 430 9.77 4.32 16.97
C PRO A 430 8.37 3.73 16.74
N PRO A 431 7.65 4.00 15.62
CA PRO A 431 6.32 3.43 15.39
C PRO A 431 6.37 2.01 14.84
N LEU A 432 7.55 1.51 14.43
CA LEU A 432 7.68 0.20 13.82
C LEU A 432 7.57 -0.91 14.85
N GLU A 433 6.94 -2.00 14.45
CA GLU A 433 6.87 -3.19 15.28
C GLU A 433 8.23 -3.87 15.37
N ARG A 434 8.55 -4.33 16.58
CA ARG A 434 9.73 -5.16 16.84
C ARG A 434 9.31 -6.61 16.92
N GLU A 435 10.05 -7.47 16.22
CA GLU A 435 9.86 -8.91 16.25
C GLU A 435 10.22 -9.48 17.62
N GLY A 436 9.44 -10.46 18.06
CA GLY A 436 9.86 -11.38 19.12
C GLY A 436 11.03 -12.24 18.64
N GLY A 437 11.98 -12.52 19.52
CA GLY A 437 13.13 -13.37 19.19
C GLY A 437 12.70 -14.79 18.78
N ASP A 438 13.38 -15.35 17.77
CA ASP A 438 13.26 -16.75 17.36
C ASP A 438 14.68 -17.30 17.15
N ALA A 439 15.18 -18.00 18.16
CA ALA A 439 16.54 -18.52 18.18
C ALA A 439 16.78 -19.57 17.09
N ASP A 440 15.76 -20.34 16.69
CA ASP A 440 15.88 -21.38 15.67
C ASP A 440 16.11 -20.76 14.28
N GLN A 441 15.69 -19.51 14.10
CA GLN A 441 15.99 -18.73 12.92
C GLN A 441 17.05 -17.65 13.15
N GLY A 442 17.79 -17.70 14.27
CA GLY A 442 18.82 -16.69 14.60
C GLY A 442 18.29 -15.28 14.86
N LEU A 443 16.96 -15.09 14.96
CA LEU A 443 16.33 -13.80 15.22
C LEU A 443 16.51 -13.43 16.69
N LYS A 444 17.06 -12.24 16.92
CA LYS A 444 17.15 -11.65 18.26
C LYS A 444 15.88 -10.89 18.58
N ASP A 445 15.47 -10.97 19.84
CA ASP A 445 14.37 -10.17 20.36
C ASP A 445 14.65 -8.67 20.16
N GLY A 446 13.65 -7.93 19.67
CA GLY A 446 13.78 -6.50 19.40
C GLY A 446 14.29 -6.14 18.00
N SER A 447 14.31 -7.09 17.05
CA SER A 447 14.66 -6.83 15.64
C SER A 447 13.53 -6.11 14.90
N TYR A 448 13.87 -5.31 13.89
CA TYR A 448 12.90 -4.72 12.97
C TYR A 448 12.77 -5.59 11.72
N ARG A 449 11.55 -5.82 11.26
CA ARG A 449 11.26 -6.54 10.01
C ARG A 449 11.06 -5.55 8.85
N PHE A 450 11.98 -5.57 7.90
CA PHE A 450 11.84 -4.88 6.63
C PHE A 450 11.42 -5.86 5.53
N VAL A 451 10.83 -5.31 4.47
CA VAL A 451 10.22 -6.04 3.36
C VAL A 451 10.75 -5.50 2.04
N LEU A 452 11.39 -6.33 1.23
CA LEU A 452 11.56 -6.04 -0.19
C LEU A 452 10.32 -6.56 -0.92
N SER A 453 9.60 -5.63 -1.55
CA SER A 453 8.39 -5.88 -2.30
C SER A 453 8.70 -5.84 -3.80
N PHE A 454 8.26 -6.89 -4.50
CA PHE A 454 8.44 -7.08 -5.94
C PHE A 454 7.07 -7.36 -6.58
N PRO A 455 6.25 -6.32 -6.81
CA PRO A 455 4.90 -6.49 -7.31
C PRO A 455 4.86 -7.38 -8.56
N ASN A 456 4.07 -8.45 -8.49
CA ASN A 456 3.81 -9.41 -9.57
C ASN A 456 5.06 -10.15 -10.13
N ILE A 457 6.16 -10.25 -9.37
CA ILE A 457 7.41 -10.89 -9.85
C ILE A 457 7.18 -12.32 -10.38
N ALA A 458 6.38 -13.12 -9.67
CA ALA A 458 6.10 -14.51 -10.04
C ALA A 458 5.27 -14.63 -11.32
N GLU A 459 4.27 -13.74 -11.52
CA GLU A 459 3.45 -13.72 -12.73
C GLU A 459 4.26 -13.32 -13.96
N ARG A 460 5.29 -12.50 -13.77
CA ARG A 460 6.22 -12.06 -14.81
C ARG A 460 7.28 -13.10 -15.15
N GLY A 461 7.51 -14.08 -14.25
CA GLY A 461 8.71 -14.92 -14.32
C GLY A 461 9.99 -14.11 -14.22
N ALA A 462 9.93 -12.95 -13.55
CA ALA A 462 11.03 -12.01 -13.40
C ALA A 462 11.96 -12.45 -12.25
N THR A 463 13.17 -11.91 -12.25
CA THR A 463 14.14 -12.14 -11.17
C THR A 463 14.82 -10.85 -10.75
N VAL A 464 15.09 -10.73 -9.44
CA VAL A 464 15.87 -9.62 -8.88
C VAL A 464 17.06 -10.16 -8.10
N ASP A 465 18.26 -9.75 -8.49
CA ASP A 465 19.48 -10.09 -7.77
C ASP A 465 19.72 -9.07 -6.67
N VAL A 466 19.92 -9.51 -5.43
CA VAL A 466 20.28 -8.65 -4.29
C VAL A 466 21.72 -8.96 -3.87
N HIS A 467 22.58 -7.95 -4.00
CA HIS A 467 24.01 -8.06 -3.69
C HIS A 467 24.34 -7.59 -2.27
N LYS A 468 23.84 -6.41 -1.88
CA LYS A 468 24.30 -5.70 -0.70
C LYS A 468 23.20 -4.85 -0.08
N ILE A 469 23.20 -4.76 1.25
CA ILE A 469 22.35 -3.89 2.05
C ILE A 469 23.26 -3.08 3.00
N GLU A 470 23.19 -1.76 2.90
CA GLU A 470 23.83 -0.83 3.82
C GLU A 470 22.75 -0.14 4.66
N LEU A 471 22.93 -0.13 5.97
CA LEU A 471 22.02 0.49 6.92
C LEU A 471 22.76 1.55 7.72
N THR A 472 22.32 2.79 7.63
CA THR A 472 22.82 3.89 8.45
C THR A 472 21.77 4.28 9.49
N PHE A 473 22.02 3.92 10.73
CA PHE A 473 21.17 4.24 11.87
C PHE A 473 21.55 5.61 12.44
N THR A 474 20.56 6.45 12.76
CA THR A 474 20.81 7.80 13.28
C THR A 474 19.95 8.10 14.51
N ARG A 475 20.54 8.83 15.46
CA ARG A 475 19.89 9.44 16.63
C ARG A 475 20.62 10.74 17.00
N PRO A 476 20.05 11.58 17.88
CA PRO A 476 20.77 12.67 18.51
C PRO A 476 22.05 12.17 19.20
N GLY A 477 23.14 12.94 19.03
CA GLY A 477 24.41 12.67 19.70
C GLY A 477 24.24 12.62 21.22
N ARG A 478 24.99 11.74 21.89
CA ARG A 478 24.88 11.55 23.34
C ARG A 478 25.69 12.60 24.09
N SER A 479 25.11 13.15 25.16
CA SER A 479 25.89 13.98 26.07
C SER A 479 26.88 13.12 26.87
N LEU A 480 27.98 13.72 27.35
CA LEU A 480 28.93 13.04 28.24
C LEU A 480 28.26 12.48 29.51
N GLY A 481 27.18 13.12 29.98
CA GLY A 481 26.38 12.65 31.12
C GLY A 481 25.64 11.34 30.80
N ASP A 482 25.03 11.25 29.63
CA ASP A 482 24.31 10.05 29.18
C ASP A 482 25.26 8.87 29.06
N VAL A 483 26.43 9.12 28.48
CA VAL A 483 27.51 8.14 28.33
C VAL A 483 27.95 7.59 29.68
N PHE A 484 28.20 8.48 30.65
CA PHE A 484 28.60 8.07 32.00
C PHE A 484 27.51 7.24 32.69
N SER A 485 26.24 7.63 32.53
CA SER A 485 25.10 6.88 33.09
C SER A 485 24.98 5.47 32.50
N LEU A 486 25.20 5.32 31.19
CA LEU A 486 25.18 4.04 30.47
C LEU A 486 26.34 3.14 30.90
N MET A 487 27.55 3.70 31.04
CA MET A 487 28.69 2.96 31.56
C MET A 487 28.45 2.46 32.97
N LEU A 488 27.95 3.30 33.88
CA LEU A 488 27.61 2.87 35.24
C LEU A 488 26.54 1.76 35.25
N LYS A 489 25.53 1.86 34.38
CA LYS A 489 24.50 0.82 34.24
C LYS A 489 25.09 -0.51 33.77
N LYS A 490 25.95 -0.50 32.74
CA LYS A 490 26.62 -1.71 32.24
C LYS A 490 27.59 -2.32 33.25
N ILE A 491 28.36 -1.50 33.97
CA ILE A 491 29.25 -1.96 35.04
C ILE A 491 28.42 -2.60 36.16
N SER A 492 27.32 -1.99 36.57
CA SER A 492 26.42 -2.57 37.58
C SER A 492 25.77 -3.87 37.12
N GLN A 493 25.52 -4.05 35.81
CA GLN A 493 24.99 -5.30 35.26
C GLN A 493 26.06 -6.39 35.18
N ALA A 494 27.31 -6.05 34.86
CA ALA A 494 28.41 -7.01 34.80
C ALA A 494 28.92 -7.48 36.18
N LEU A 495 28.66 -6.70 37.22
CA LEU A 495 28.99 -7.03 38.62
C LEU A 495 27.90 -7.86 39.33
N LYS A 496 26.74 -8.06 38.69
CA LYS A 496 25.70 -8.99 39.14
C LYS A 496 25.83 -10.30 38.37
#